data_AF-A0A1F7L1C4-F1
#
_entry.id   AF-A0A1F7L1C4-F1
#
_cell.length_a   1.000
_cell.length_b   1.000
_cell.length_c   1.000
_cell.angle_alpha   90.00
_cell.angle_beta   90.00
_cell.angle_gamma   90.00
#
_symmetry.space_group_name_H-M   'P 1'
#
loop_
_entity.id
_entity.type
_entity.pdbx_description
1 polymer ?
#
loop_
_entity_poly.entity_id
_entity_poly.type
_entity_poly.pdbx_seq_one_letter_code
_entity_poly.pdbx_strand_id
1 'polypeptide(L)'
;MGQTITEAERTKIYDDLADLMIDAVERDDLPFKEMKQSCTYILETLDTIKTEEELLEFLRTLGEKWKTYAIELVRYEGQKKEVQDQAKIQEIQSKLANFLHA
;
A
#
# COMPACT_ATOMS: atom_id res chain seq x y z
N MET A 1 -18.28 -2.83 5.75
CA MET A 1 -17.25 -2.52 6.75
C MET A 1 -15.93 -2.90 6.11
N GLY A 2 -15.10 -1.92 5.75
CA GLY A 2 -13.80 -2.18 5.12
C GLY A 2 -12.84 -2.91 6.06
N GLN A 3 -11.87 -3.61 5.50
CA GLN A 3 -10.80 -4.25 6.28
C GLN A 3 -10.03 -3.19 7.07
N THR A 4 -9.83 -3.43 8.36
CA THR A 4 -9.07 -2.51 9.24
C THR A 4 -7.59 -2.72 9.01
N ILE A 5 -6.83 -1.62 8.97
CA ILE A 5 -5.37 -1.67 8.81
C ILE A 5 -4.73 -2.01 10.14
N THR A 6 -3.87 -3.02 10.12
CA THR A 6 -3.06 -3.41 11.28
C THR A 6 -1.87 -2.46 11.45
N GLU A 7 -1.35 -2.37 12.67
CA GLU A 7 -0.18 -1.53 12.92
C GLU A 7 1.06 -1.99 12.13
N ALA A 8 1.23 -3.30 11.94
CA ALA A 8 2.32 -3.84 11.14
C ALA A 8 2.22 -3.42 9.65
N GLU A 9 1.01 -3.43 9.08
CA GLU A 9 0.78 -2.92 7.72
C GLU A 9 1.06 -1.42 7.64
N ARG A 10 0.64 -0.63 8.65
CA ARG A 10 0.91 0.80 8.71
C ARG A 10 2.41 1.08 8.73
N THR A 11 3.17 0.40 9.60
CA THR A 11 4.63 0.55 9.66
C THR A 11 5.28 0.22 8.33
N LYS A 12 4.86 -0.87 7.68
CA LYS A 12 5.37 -1.24 6.36
C LYS A 12 5.14 -0.14 5.32
N ILE A 13 3.94 0.45 5.28
CA ILE A 13 3.62 1.54 4.35
C ILE A 13 4.47 2.78 4.65
N TYR A 14 4.72 3.10 5.93
CA TYR A 14 5.64 4.17 6.30
C TYR A 14 7.04 3.93 5.75
N ASP A 15 7.58 2.72 5.94
CA ASP A 15 8.90 2.34 5.47
C ASP A 15 8.97 2.41 3.94
N ASP A 16 7.99 1.84 3.23
CA ASP A 16 7.91 1.85 1.77
C ASP A 16 7.84 3.29 1.21
N LEU A 17 7.06 4.18 1.84
CA LEU A 17 6.98 5.60 1.45
C LEU A 17 8.27 6.38 1.77
N ALA A 18 8.95 6.06 2.86
CA ALA A 18 10.22 6.67 3.23
C ALA A 18 11.33 6.27 2.24
N ASP A 19 11.41 5.00 1.86
CA ASP A 19 12.36 4.51 0.86
C ASP A 19 12.14 5.21 -0.50
N LEU A 20 10.89 5.32 -0.95
CA LEU A 20 10.57 6.05 -2.19
C LEU A 20 10.98 7.52 -2.15
N MET A 21 10.83 8.16 -0.99
CA MET A 21 11.24 9.55 -0.80
C MET A 21 12.76 9.68 -0.85
N ILE A 22 13.50 8.81 -0.17
CA ILE A 22 14.97 8.79 -0.18
C ILE A 22 15.46 8.61 -1.62
N ASP A 23 14.95 7.59 -2.33
CA ASP A 23 15.32 7.33 -3.73
C ASP A 23 15.02 8.53 -4.65
N ALA A 24 13.91 9.24 -4.42
CA ALA A 24 13.55 10.41 -5.22
C ALA A 24 14.44 11.63 -4.92
N VAL A 25 14.90 11.78 -3.69
CA VAL A 25 15.86 12.83 -3.31
C VAL A 25 17.24 12.52 -3.88
N GLU A 26 17.70 11.27 -3.83
CA GLU A 26 18.99 10.86 -4.41
C GLU A 26 19.05 11.05 -5.92
N ARG A 27 17.90 10.99 -6.61
CA ARG A 27 17.77 11.21 -8.05
C ARG A 27 17.48 12.66 -8.45
N ASP A 28 17.41 13.59 -7.50
CA ASP A 28 16.96 14.97 -7.71
C ASP A 28 15.54 15.09 -8.32
N ASP A 29 14.73 14.04 -8.22
CA ASP A 29 13.35 13.98 -8.73
C ASP A 29 12.34 14.67 -7.79
N LEU A 30 12.71 14.86 -6.51
CA LEU A 30 11.88 15.51 -5.50
C LEU A 30 12.63 16.67 -4.82
N PRO A 31 12.29 17.94 -5.15
CA PRO A 31 12.91 19.09 -4.51
C PRO A 31 12.71 19.09 -2.99
N PHE A 32 13.72 19.53 -2.23
CA PHE A 32 13.69 19.55 -0.76
C PHE A 32 12.42 20.20 -0.15
N LYS A 33 11.89 21.24 -0.81
CA LYS A 33 10.64 21.89 -0.38
C LYS A 33 9.43 20.96 -0.50
N GLU A 34 9.31 20.24 -1.62
CA GLU A 34 8.25 19.26 -1.89
C GLU A 34 8.41 18.01 -0.99
N MET A 35 9.65 17.60 -0.74
CA MET A 35 9.98 16.56 0.24
C MET A 35 9.40 16.90 1.61
N LYS A 36 9.71 18.09 2.15
CA LYS A 36 9.17 18.52 3.45
C LYS A 36 7.65 18.53 3.47
N GLN A 37 7.01 19.03 2.41
CA GLN A 37 5.54 19.08 2.32
C GLN A 37 4.91 17.70 2.26
N SER A 38 5.47 16.79 1.48
CA SER A 38 5.00 15.41 1.40
C SER A 38 5.22 14.64 2.71
N CYS A 39 6.37 14.79 3.39
CA CYS A 39 6.59 14.23 4.73
C CYS A 39 5.49 14.64 5.70
N THR A 40 5.24 15.95 5.81
CA THR A 40 4.23 16.49 6.74
C THR A 40 2.85 15.94 6.41
N TYR A 41 2.48 15.92 5.12
CA TYR A 41 1.20 15.38 4.70
C TYR A 41 1.05 13.88 5.03
N ILE A 42 2.08 13.08 4.79
CA ILE A 42 2.09 11.65 5.09
C ILE A 42 1.92 11.42 6.59
N LEU A 43 2.72 12.10 7.42
CA LEU A 43 2.68 11.95 8.88
C LEU A 43 1.32 12.37 9.47
N GLU A 44 0.77 13.50 9.02
CA GLU A 44 -0.51 14.01 9.52
C GLU A 44 -1.71 13.17 9.09
N THR A 45 -1.65 12.55 7.91
CA THR A 45 -2.80 11.85 7.33
C THR A 45 -2.77 10.36 7.64
N LEU A 46 -1.62 9.69 7.48
CA LEU A 46 -1.54 8.23 7.53
C LEU A 46 -1.97 7.67 8.89
N ASP A 47 -1.59 8.29 10.02
CA ASP A 47 -2.01 7.89 11.37
C ASP A 47 -3.53 7.93 11.59
N THR A 48 -4.25 8.75 10.82
CA THR A 48 -5.71 8.88 10.96
C THR A 48 -6.49 7.82 10.18
N ILE A 49 -5.82 7.12 9.26
CA ILE A 49 -6.41 6.10 8.38
C ILE A 49 -6.67 4.83 9.18
N LYS A 50 -7.89 4.33 9.13
CA LYS A 50 -8.34 3.14 9.87
C LYS A 50 -8.65 1.97 8.96
N THR A 51 -9.09 2.25 7.75
CA THR A 51 -9.58 1.25 6.81
C THR A 51 -8.76 1.22 5.54
N GLU A 52 -8.73 0.07 4.91
CA GLU A 52 -8.04 -0.14 3.64
C GLU A 52 -8.55 0.78 2.53
N GLU A 53 -9.85 1.08 2.49
CA GLU A 53 -10.44 2.01 1.52
C GLU A 53 -9.89 3.43 1.68
N GLU A 54 -9.74 3.89 2.93
CA GLU A 54 -9.13 5.19 3.24
C GLU A 54 -7.64 5.21 2.86
N LEU A 55 -6.92 4.09 3.03
CA LEU A 55 -5.52 3.98 2.60
C LEU A 55 -5.38 4.05 1.09
N LEU A 56 -6.21 3.33 0.33
CA LEU A 56 -6.19 3.37 -1.13
C LEU A 56 -6.44 4.79 -1.65
N GLU A 57 -7.40 5.50 -1.05
CA GLU A 57 -7.69 6.89 -1.42
C GLU A 57 -6.54 7.84 -1.03
N PHE A 58 -5.92 7.62 0.13
CA PHE A 58 -4.72 8.35 0.53
C PHE A 58 -3.56 8.12 -0.44
N LEU A 59 -3.22 6.88 -0.78
CA LEU A 59 -2.13 6.55 -1.71
C LEU A 59 -2.39 7.10 -3.11
N ARG A 60 -3.66 7.08 -3.57
CA ARG A 60 -4.09 7.75 -4.81
C ARG A 60 -3.84 9.25 -4.76
N THR A 61 -4.36 9.92 -3.73
CA THR A 61 -4.18 11.37 -3.54
C THR A 61 -2.71 11.74 -3.42
N LEU A 62 -1.92 10.93 -2.72
CA LEU A 62 -0.49 11.13 -2.52
C LEU A 62 0.27 11.03 -3.85
N GLY A 63 -0.01 10.01 -4.66
CA GLY A 63 0.58 9.84 -5.99
C GLY A 63 0.17 10.91 -7.00
N GLU A 64 -1.06 11.44 -6.90
CA GLU A 64 -1.53 12.56 -7.72
C GLU A 64 -0.80 13.87 -7.38
N LYS A 65 -0.59 14.14 -6.08
CA LYS A 65 0.15 15.32 -5.60
C LYS A 65 1.65 15.21 -5.88
N TRP A 66 2.23 14.05 -5.63
CA TRP A 66 3.66 13.78 -5.82
C TRP A 66 3.84 12.44 -6.53
N LYS A 67 4.16 12.51 -7.82
CA LYS A 67 4.26 11.35 -8.72
C LYS A 67 5.20 10.24 -8.24
N THR A 68 6.22 10.59 -7.45
CA THR A 68 7.13 9.64 -6.79
C THR A 68 6.40 8.52 -6.06
N TYR A 69 5.27 8.82 -5.40
CA TYR A 69 4.55 7.83 -4.59
C TYR A 69 3.50 7.04 -5.38
N ALA A 70 3.26 7.36 -6.66
CA ALA A 70 2.25 6.67 -7.47
C ALA A 70 2.52 5.16 -7.61
N ILE A 71 3.80 4.76 -7.54
CA ILE A 71 4.20 3.35 -7.58
C ILE A 71 3.70 2.56 -6.37
N GLU A 72 3.53 3.21 -5.23
CA GLU A 72 3.12 2.53 -3.99
C GLU A 72 1.65 2.10 -4.05
N LEU A 73 0.78 2.92 -4.65
CA LEU A 73 -0.60 2.51 -4.93
C LEU A 73 -0.64 1.21 -5.75
N VAL A 74 0.15 1.14 -6.81
CA VAL A 74 0.21 -0.03 -7.70
C VAL A 74 0.74 -1.25 -6.97
N ARG A 75 1.79 -1.07 -6.14
CA ARG A 75 2.34 -2.15 -5.31
C ARG A 75 1.31 -2.67 -4.31
N TYR A 76 0.62 -1.78 -3.62
CA TYR A 76 -0.39 -2.15 -2.63
C TYR A 76 -1.57 -2.91 -3.25
N GLU A 77 -2.10 -2.42 -4.37
CA GLU A 77 -3.16 -3.12 -5.13
C GLU A 77 -2.68 -4.49 -5.65
N GLY A 78 -1.43 -4.58 -6.09
CA GLY A 78 -0.80 -5.83 -6.52
C GLY A 78 -0.70 -6.87 -5.39
N GLN A 79 -0.20 -6.47 -4.22
CA GLN A 79 -0.12 -7.34 -3.04
C GLN A 79 -1.50 -7.84 -2.61
N LYS A 80 -2.50 -6.96 -2.61
CA LYS A 80 -3.89 -7.34 -2.31
C LYS A 80 -4.39 -8.42 -3.26
N LYS A 81 -4.17 -8.23 -4.56
CA LYS A 81 -4.60 -9.18 -5.58
C LYS A 81 -3.90 -10.52 -5.42
N GLU A 82 -2.61 -10.53 -5.10
CA GLU A 82 -1.86 -11.76 -4.86
C GLU A 82 -2.42 -12.57 -3.69
N VAL A 83 -2.74 -11.91 -2.56
CA VAL A 83 -3.37 -12.57 -1.40
C VAL A 83 -4.73 -13.17 -1.78
N GLN A 84 -5.54 -12.43 -2.54
CA GLN A 84 -6.83 -12.93 -3.02
C GLN A 84 -6.68 -14.13 -3.96
N ASP A 85 -5.70 -14.11 -4.84
CA ASP A 85 -5.44 -15.20 -5.79
C ASP A 85 -4.93 -16.44 -5.06
N GLN A 86 -4.04 -16.29 -4.07
CA GLN A 86 -3.60 -17.39 -3.21
C GLN A 86 -4.76 -18.03 -2.43
N ALA A 87 -5.65 -17.22 -1.87
CA ALA A 87 -6.83 -17.71 -1.15
C ALA A 87 -7.75 -18.54 -2.08
N LYS A 88 -7.98 -18.07 -3.32
CA LYS A 88 -8.76 -18.82 -4.32
C LYS A 88 -8.08 -20.13 -4.73
N ILE A 89 -6.77 -20.13 -4.91
CA ILE A 89 -6.00 -21.34 -5.24
C ILE A 89 -6.16 -22.38 -4.12
N GLN A 90 -6.03 -21.97 -2.86
CA GLN A 90 -6.22 -22.86 -1.71
C GLN A 90 -7.65 -23.41 -1.67
N GLU A 91 -8.66 -22.58 -1.89
CA GLU A 91 -10.06 -23.02 -1.94
C GLU A 91 -10.30 -24.07 -3.03
N ILE A 92 -9.73 -23.87 -4.23
CA ILE A 92 -9.82 -24.82 -5.34
C ILE A 92 -9.09 -26.13 -4.98
N GLN A 93 -7.89 -26.06 -4.39
CA GLN A 93 -7.15 -27.24 -3.95
C GLN A 93 -7.92 -28.05 -2.90
N SER A 94 -8.54 -27.39 -1.92
CA SER A 94 -9.38 -28.07 -0.94
C SER A 94 -10.61 -28.73 -1.57
N LYS A 95 -11.27 -28.08 -2.53
CA LYS A 95 -12.39 -28.67 -3.27
C LYS A 95 -11.97 -29.90 -4.09
N LEU A 96 -10.82 -29.83 -4.75
CA LEU A 96 -10.26 -30.95 -5.51
C LEU A 96 -9.89 -32.13 -4.59
N ALA A 97 -9.24 -31.87 -3.46
CA ALA A 97 -8.90 -32.90 -2.48
C ALA A 97 -10.16 -33.60 -1.94
N ASN A 98 -11.21 -32.84 -1.63
CA ASN A 98 -12.49 -33.39 -1.18
C ASN A 98 -13.21 -34.21 -2.27
N PHE A 99 -13.10 -33.80 -3.53
CA PHE A 99 -13.69 -34.53 -4.66
C PHE A 99 -12.94 -35.84 -4.95
N LEU A 100 -11.63 -35.87 -4.77
CA LEU A 100 -10.79 -37.05 -5.02
C LEU A 100 -10.77 -38.05 -3.85
N HIS A 101 -11.21 -37.64 -2.66
CA HIS A 101 -11.35 -38.48 -1.47
C HIS A 101 -12.80 -38.84 -1.11
N ALA A 102 -13.77 -38.41 -1.93
CA ALA A 102 -15.16 -38.86 -1.91
C ALA A 102 -15.36 -40.02 -2.92
#